data_AF-A0A2E7RU11-F1
#
_entry.id   AF-A0A2E7RU11-F1
#
_cell.length_a   1.000
_cell.length_b   1.000
_cell.length_c   1.000
_cell.angle_alpha   90.00
_cell.angle_beta   90.00
_cell.angle_gamma   90.00
#
_symmetry.space_group_name_H-M   'P 1'
#
loop_
_entity.id
_entity.type
_entity.pdbx_description
1 polymer ?
#
loop_
_entity_poly.entity_id
_entity_poly.type
_entity_poly.pdbx_seq_one_letter_code
_entity_poly.pdbx_strand_id
1 'polypeptide(L)'
;MGLLRKANPGASGRSVIAHALRVSVLGTCLFLLVLWSNNGWTGWPLKVGTCAVLLALVGGLWEWQVPSEELAEDGDPQPRADESKQDQG
;
A
#
# COMPACT_ATOMS: atom_id res chain seq x y z
N MET A 1 19.06 12.09 12.43
CA MET A 1 18.19 12.47 11.30
C MET A 1 17.96 11.23 10.43
N GLY A 2 16.84 10.50 10.61
CA GLY A 2 16.65 9.18 10.00
C GLY A 2 15.22 8.81 9.58
N LEU A 3 14.28 9.76 9.64
CA LEU A 3 12.84 9.51 9.40
C LEU A 3 12.46 9.24 7.92
N LEU A 4 13.41 9.37 6.99
CA LEU A 4 13.20 9.12 5.56
C LEU A 4 14.09 8.01 5.00
N ARG A 5 14.84 7.30 5.86
CA ARG A 5 15.67 6.19 5.39
C ARG A 5 14.72 5.10 4.93
N LYS A 6 14.67 4.89 3.61
CA LYS A 6 13.88 3.84 2.93
C LYS A 6 14.06 2.54 3.70
N ALA A 7 12.99 2.03 4.31
CA ALA A 7 13.02 0.81 5.11
C ALA A 7 12.51 -0.39 4.31
N ASN A 8 11.63 -0.16 3.33
CA ASN A 8 11.17 -1.20 2.41
C ASN A 8 12.12 -1.29 1.19
N PRO A 9 12.87 -2.40 0.99
CA PRO A 9 13.76 -2.56 -0.16
C PRO A 9 12.99 -2.61 -1.50
N GLY A 10 11.76 -3.15 -1.49
CA GLY A 10 10.89 -3.30 -2.67
C GLY A 10 10.09 -2.04 -3.05
N ALA A 11 10.04 -1.03 -2.18
CA ALA A 11 9.33 0.21 -2.48
C ALA A 11 10.01 0.97 -3.63
N SER A 12 9.29 1.11 -4.74
CA SER A 12 9.67 1.97 -5.86
C SER A 12 8.81 3.23 -5.83
N GLY A 13 9.29 4.36 -6.39
CA GLY A 13 8.48 5.58 -6.46
C GLY A 13 7.11 5.35 -7.11
N ARG A 14 7.03 4.40 -8.05
CA ARG A 14 5.78 4.00 -8.70
C ARG A 14 4.86 3.18 -7.78
N SER A 15 5.40 2.29 -6.94
CA SER A 15 4.59 1.52 -5.98
C SER A 15 4.05 2.43 -4.87
N VAL A 16 4.87 3.35 -4.38
CA VAL A 16 4.51 4.39 -3.40
C VAL A 16 3.36 5.25 -3.89
N ILE A 17 3.48 5.78 -5.12
CA ILE A 17 2.42 6.62 -5.69
C ILE A 17 1.15 5.79 -5.93
N ALA A 18 1.27 4.55 -6.44
CA ALA A 18 0.12 3.70 -6.66
C ALA A 18 -0.61 3.34 -5.34
N HIS A 19 0.14 3.04 -4.28
CA HIS A 19 -0.41 2.73 -2.96
C HIS A 19 -1.05 3.97 -2.33
N ALA A 20 -0.35 5.11 -2.36
CA ALA A 20 -0.86 6.40 -1.90
C ALA A 20 -2.20 6.76 -2.56
N LEU A 21 -2.31 6.59 -3.88
CA LEU A 21 -3.54 6.87 -4.62
C LEU A 21 -4.67 5.91 -4.23
N ARG A 22 -4.40 4.61 -4.08
CA ARG A 22 -5.41 3.63 -3.65
C ARG A 22 -5.97 3.96 -2.26
N VAL A 23 -5.08 4.22 -1.30
CA VAL A 23 -5.46 4.59 0.08
C VAL A 23 -6.23 5.90 0.09
N SER A 24 -5.76 6.90 -0.66
CA SER A 24 -6.42 8.21 -0.79
C SER A 24 -7.83 8.08 -1.35
N VAL A 25 -8.02 7.34 -2.45
CA VAL A 25 -9.35 7.15 -3.06
C VAL A 25 -10.30 6.43 -2.12
N LEU A 26 -9.87 5.32 -1.52
CA LEU A 26 -10.72 4.54 -0.60
C LEU A 26 -11.13 5.37 0.63
N GLY A 27 -10.18 6.02 1.29
CA GLY A 27 -10.48 6.83 2.47
C GLY A 27 -11.32 8.07 2.14
N THR A 28 -11.11 8.69 0.97
CA THR A 28 -11.91 9.82 0.51
C THR A 28 -13.35 9.42 0.20
N CYS A 29 -13.57 8.25 -0.42
CA CYS A 29 -14.93 7.71 -0.64
C CYS A 29 -15.67 7.46 0.69
N LEU A 30 -15.00 6.87 1.68
CA LEU A 30 -15.57 6.68 3.02
C LEU A 30 -15.90 8.02 3.69
N PHE A 31 -15.01 9.01 3.56
CA PHE A 31 -15.24 10.34 4.10
C PHE A 31 -16.42 11.06 3.43
N LEU A 32 -16.61 10.88 2.12
CA LEU A 32 -17.76 11.40 1.39
C LEU A 32 -19.08 10.76 1.87
N LEU A 33 -19.08 9.47 2.17
CA LEU A 33 -20.25 8.79 2.77
C LEU A 33 -20.61 9.38 4.14
N VAL A 34 -19.61 9.68 4.97
CA VAL A 34 -19.82 10.31 6.28
C VAL A 34 -20.34 11.76 6.14
N LEU A 35 -19.79 12.52 5.19
CA LEU A 35 -20.27 13.86 4.86
C LEU A 35 -21.72 13.85 4.39
N TRP A 36 -22.06 12.89 3.53
CA TRP A 36 -23.43 12.67 3.05
C TRP A 36 -24.37 12.36 4.21
N SER A 37 -24.01 11.41 5.07
CA SER A 37 -24.84 11.00 6.21
C SER A 37 -25.06 12.11 7.25
N ASN A 38 -24.08 12.99 7.47
CA ASN A 38 -24.16 14.06 8.46
C ASN A 38 -24.62 15.41 7.86
N ASN A 39 -24.99 15.45 6.58
CA ASN A 39 -25.32 16.66 5.84
C ASN A 39 -24.24 17.77 5.96
N GLY A 40 -22.98 17.36 6.14
CA GLY A 40 -21.86 18.23 6.53
C GLY A 40 -21.20 18.98 5.37
N TRP A 41 -21.96 19.30 4.33
CA TRP A 41 -21.48 19.79 3.04
C TRP A 41 -20.86 21.19 3.08
N THR A 42 -21.00 21.94 4.17
CA THR A 42 -20.36 23.26 4.30
C THR A 42 -18.83 23.13 4.23
N GLY A 43 -18.21 23.78 3.25
CA GLY A 43 -16.76 23.73 3.03
C GLY A 43 -16.25 22.36 2.58
N TRP A 44 -17.11 21.51 2.01
CA TRP A 44 -16.75 20.15 1.59
C TRP A 44 -15.54 20.06 0.64
N PRO A 45 -15.30 20.98 -0.33
CA PRO A 45 -14.19 20.82 -1.26
C PRO A 45 -12.84 20.90 -0.54
N LEU A 46 -12.72 21.78 0.45
CA LEU A 46 -11.51 21.93 1.26
C LEU A 46 -11.29 20.69 2.13
N LYS A 47 -12.34 20.23 2.82
CA LYS A 47 -12.28 19.04 3.70
C LYS A 47 -11.88 17.78 2.93
N VAL A 48 -12.52 17.56 1.78
CA VAL A 48 -12.27 16.40 0.91
C VAL A 48 -10.87 16.48 0.31
N GLY A 49 -10.46 17.66 -0.18
CA GLY A 49 -9.10 17.87 -0.71
C GLY A 49 -8.01 17.64 0.34
N THR A 50 -8.17 18.20 1.54
CA THR A 50 -7.22 17.99 2.65
C THR A 50 -7.17 16.52 3.07
N CYS A 51 -8.33 15.86 3.18
CA CYS A 51 -8.40 14.44 3.50
C CYS A 51 -7.66 13.58 2.46
N ALA A 52 -7.89 13.83 1.17
CA ALA A 52 -7.26 13.10 0.08
C ALA A 52 -5.73 13.25 0.10
N VAL A 53 -5.21 14.46 0.33
CA VAL A 53 -3.76 14.72 0.41
C VAL A 53 -3.15 14.04 1.64
N LEU A 54 -3.77 14.16 2.81
CA LEU A 54 -3.28 13.51 4.03
C LEU A 54 -3.24 11.99 3.89
N LEU A 55 -4.29 11.39 3.34
CA LEU A 55 -4.35 9.95 3.11
C LEU A 55 -3.32 9.48 2.07
N ALA A 56 -3.08 10.27 1.02
CA ALA A 56 -2.03 9.97 0.05
C ALA A 56 -0.64 10.00 0.70
N LEU A 57 -0.37 10.99 1.55
CA LEU A 57 0.90 11.08 2.28
C LEU A 57 1.08 9.92 3.25
N VAL A 58 0.05 9.56 4.01
CA VAL A 58 0.09 8.42 4.94
C VAL A 58 0.29 7.11 4.19
N GLY A 59 -0.47 6.86 3.11
CA GLY A 59 -0.34 5.64 2.31
C GLY A 59 1.01 5.53 1.60
N GLY A 60 1.55 6.64 1.10
CA GLY A 60 2.88 6.69 0.51
C GLY A 60 3.99 6.48 1.55
N LEU A 61 3.87 7.09 2.72
CA LEU A 61 4.84 6.91 3.80
C LEU A 61 4.79 5.49 4.37
N TRP A 62 3.61 4.89 4.46
CA TRP A 62 3.43 3.50 4.85
C TRP A 62 4.16 2.55 3.89
N GLU A 63 3.91 2.66 2.58
CA GLU A 63 4.64 1.87 1.57
C GLU A 63 6.16 2.09 1.63
N TRP A 64 6.60 3.30 1.97
CA TRP A 64 8.01 3.66 2.09
C TRP A 64 8.70 3.11 3.35
N GLN A 65 7.97 3.06 4.47
CA GLN A 65 8.50 2.71 5.79
C GLN A 65 8.19 1.29 6.25
N VAL A 66 7.08 0.70 5.82
CA VAL A 66 6.70 -0.66 6.20
C VAL A 66 7.35 -1.61 5.21
N PRO A 67 8.35 -2.42 5.65
CA PRO A 67 8.84 -3.50 4.82
C PRO A 67 7.65 -4.38 4.50
N SER A 68 7.50 -4.74 3.23
CA SER A 68 6.63 -5.85 2.87
C SER A 68 7.26 -7.09 3.50
N GLU A 69 6.98 -7.34 4.78
CA GLU A 69 7.07 -8.69 5.28
C GLU A 69 6.22 -9.51 4.33
N GLU A 70 6.87 -10.49 3.75
CA GLU A 70 6.30 -11.41 2.80
C GLU A 70 4.89 -11.78 3.28
N LEU A 71 3.95 -11.80 2.35
CA LEU A 71 2.86 -12.76 2.39
C LEU A 71 3.51 -14.16 2.43
N ALA A 72 4.10 -14.52 3.56
CA ALA A 72 4.58 -15.83 3.91
C ALA A 72 3.52 -16.42 4.85
N GLU A 73 2.41 -16.79 4.24
CA GLU A 73 1.40 -17.78 4.64
C GLU A 73 0.24 -17.54 3.63
N ASP A 74 -0.10 -18.42 2.70
CA ASP A 74 0.05 -19.87 2.69
C ASP A 74 -0.17 -20.34 1.25
N GLY A 75 0.76 -21.09 0.66
CA GLY A 75 0.54 -21.70 -0.66
C GLY A 75 1.74 -21.85 -1.59
N ASP A 76 2.90 -22.28 -1.09
CA ASP A 76 3.75 -23.13 -1.93
C ASP A 76 4.64 -24.04 -1.08
N PRO A 77 4.33 -25.34 -0.92
CA PRO A 77 5.36 -26.30 -0.61
C PRO A 77 6.18 -26.51 -1.89
N GLN A 78 7.26 -25.74 -2.01
CA GLN A 78 8.38 -26.03 -2.89
C GLN A 78 8.88 -27.47 -2.63
N PRO A 79 8.73 -28.44 -3.56
CA PRO A 79 9.44 -29.70 -3.44
C PRO A 79 10.88 -29.47 -3.89
N ARG A 80 11.79 -29.84 -3.02
CA ARG A 80 13.23 -29.85 -3.22
C ARG A 80 13.63 -30.58 -4.51
N ALA A 81 14.72 -30.07 -5.06
CA ALA A 81 15.73 -30.77 -5.86
C ALA A 81 15.65 -32.31 -5.84
N ASP A 82 15.50 -32.87 -7.03
CA ASP A 82 16.19 -34.09 -7.43
C ASP A 82 16.70 -33.88 -8.87
N GLU A 83 17.79 -33.11 -8.97
CA GLU A 83 18.81 -33.45 -9.95
C GLU A 83 19.42 -34.78 -9.50
N SER A 84 18.98 -35.88 -10.10
CA SER A 84 19.79 -37.09 -10.13
C SER A 84 19.60 -37.84 -11.44
N LYS A 85 20.61 -37.66 -12.30
CA LYS A 85 21.18 -38.63 -13.25
C LYS A 85 20.43 -38.91 -14.56
N GLN A 86 20.93 -38.21 -15.58
CA GLN A 86 21.57 -38.80 -16.76
C GLN A 86 22.04 -40.26 -16.59
N ASP A 87 21.83 -41.06 -17.65
CA ASP A 87 22.62 -42.21 -18.15
C ASP A 87 21.95 -43.61 -18.18
N GLN A 88 21.78 -44.08 -19.42
CA GLN A 88 21.78 -45.47 -19.94
C GLN A 88 20.70 -46.49 -19.52
N GLY A 89 19.96 -46.94 -20.53
CA GLY A 89 19.09 -48.12 -20.57
C GLY A 89 18.42 -48.25 -21.93
#